data_AF-A0A963QEF2-F1
#
_entry.id   AF-A0A963QEF2-F1
#
_cell.length_a   1.000
_cell.length_b   1.000
_cell.length_c   1.000
_cell.angle_alpha   90.00
_cell.angle_beta   90.00
_cell.angle_gamma   90.00
#
_symmetry.space_group_name_H-M   'P 1'
#
loop_
_entity.id
_entity.type
_entity.pdbx_description
1 polymer ?
#
loop_
_entity_poly.entity_id
_entity_poly.type
_entity_poly.pdbx_seq_one_letter_code
_entity_poly.pdbx_strand_id
1 'polypeptide(L)'
;MEYVSTRGNAPALDFEGVTLAGLASDGGLYVPRHWPRFSTEEIAAMAGLPYAQLAQKVMQPFVGDCLSEQRLLDLCEAAYGRFAHRAVTPLVQLDQQHWLLELFHGPTLAFKDVALQLLGLLFEEFLSRRDQHLTIVGATSGDTGSAAIDAVAGRDRIDIFMLHPHGRVSDVQRRQMTTMLAPNVHNIAIEGTFDDAQAMVKRVFNDPQMTSRFAIGAVNSINWARLMAQVV
;
A
#
# COMPACT_ATOMS: atom_id res chain seq x y z
N MET A 1 18.13 -6.84 3.20
CA MET A 1 17.80 -5.63 3.98
C MET A 1 17.12 -6.07 5.29
N GLU A 2 17.46 -5.45 6.41
CA GLU A 2 16.80 -5.68 7.70
C GLU A 2 16.02 -4.43 8.14
N TYR A 3 14.92 -4.65 8.82
CA TYR A 3 14.05 -3.62 9.37
C TYR A 3 13.92 -3.75 10.88
N VAL A 4 13.99 -2.63 11.58
CA VAL A 4 13.92 -2.55 13.04
C VAL A 4 12.73 -1.70 13.48
N SER A 5 12.16 -2.02 14.64
CA SER A 5 11.10 -1.19 15.23
C SER A 5 11.68 0.11 15.77
N THR A 6 10.95 1.22 15.56
CA THR A 6 11.26 2.53 16.16
C THR A 6 11.20 2.53 17.69
N ARG A 7 10.64 1.50 18.32
CA ARG A 7 10.61 1.31 19.79
C ARG A 7 11.66 0.32 20.31
N GLY A 8 12.38 -0.35 19.41
CA GLY A 8 13.53 -1.20 19.74
C GLY A 8 13.23 -2.54 20.41
N ASN A 9 11.96 -2.87 20.68
CA ASN A 9 11.55 -4.04 21.46
C ASN A 9 10.77 -5.08 20.63
N ALA A 10 10.84 -5.00 19.31
CA ALA A 10 10.30 -5.99 18.39
C ALA A 10 11.42 -6.68 17.61
N PRO A 11 11.22 -7.95 17.16
CA PRO A 11 12.16 -8.63 16.30
C PRO A 11 12.44 -7.84 15.03
N ALA A 12 13.71 -7.87 14.59
CA ALA A 12 14.05 -7.40 13.26
C ALA A 12 13.44 -8.33 12.21
N LEU A 13 12.92 -7.75 11.13
CA LEU A 13 12.27 -8.48 10.04
C LEU A 13 12.95 -8.14 8.71
N ASP A 14 12.77 -9.01 7.73
CA ASP A 14 13.08 -8.73 6.33
C ASP A 14 11.95 -7.94 5.65
N PHE A 15 12.10 -7.63 4.36
CA PHE A 15 11.12 -6.84 3.61
C PHE A 15 9.74 -7.53 3.53
N GLU A 16 9.71 -8.84 3.30
CA GLU A 16 8.48 -9.64 3.32
C GLU A 16 7.79 -9.55 4.68
N GLY A 17 8.55 -9.76 5.76
CA GLY A 17 8.06 -9.70 7.13
C GLY A 17 7.44 -8.36 7.48
N VAL A 18 8.10 -7.23 7.15
CA VAL A 18 7.52 -5.90 7.45
C VAL A 18 6.34 -5.55 6.55
N THR A 19 6.32 -6.05 5.32
CA THR A 19 5.18 -5.86 4.41
C THR A 19 3.95 -6.55 4.98
N LEU A 20 4.07 -7.81 5.42
CA LEU A 20 2.96 -8.59 5.99
C LEU A 20 2.57 -8.16 7.41
N ALA A 21 3.54 -7.78 8.27
CA ALA A 21 3.27 -7.40 9.65
C ALA A 21 2.56 -6.04 9.75
N GLY A 22 2.97 -5.06 8.94
CA GLY A 22 2.46 -3.68 8.98
C GLY A 22 2.89 -2.87 10.21
N LEU A 23 2.60 -3.34 11.42
CA LEU A 23 2.98 -2.74 12.71
C LEU A 23 3.93 -3.68 13.48
N ALA A 24 4.91 -3.14 14.19
CA ALA A 24 5.78 -3.94 15.04
C ALA A 24 5.04 -4.45 16.29
N SER A 25 5.46 -5.61 16.82
CA SER A 25 4.82 -6.24 17.98
C SER A 25 4.89 -5.42 19.27
N ASP A 26 5.81 -4.46 19.35
CA ASP A 26 5.94 -3.50 20.46
C ASP A 26 5.10 -2.20 20.24
N GLY A 27 4.28 -2.17 19.20
CA GLY A 27 3.49 -1.02 18.77
C GLY A 27 4.31 0.08 18.09
N GLY A 28 5.58 -0.17 17.77
CA GLY A 28 6.42 0.71 16.96
C GLY A 28 6.19 0.55 15.46
N LEU A 29 6.92 1.34 14.67
CA LEU A 29 6.91 1.26 13.21
C LEU A 29 8.20 0.63 12.72
N TYR A 30 8.13 -0.17 11.67
CA TYR A 30 9.33 -0.71 11.03
C TYR A 30 9.99 0.32 10.12
N VAL A 31 11.31 0.47 10.26
CA VAL A 31 12.17 1.31 9.42
C VAL A 31 13.43 0.52 9.04
N PRO A 32 14.06 0.80 7.89
CA PRO A 32 15.26 0.08 7.48
C PRO A 32 16.38 0.36 8.48
N ARG A 33 17.14 -0.68 8.85
CA ARG A 33 18.30 -0.55 9.75
C ARG A 33 19.33 0.44 9.19
N HIS A 34 19.46 0.48 7.86
CA HIS A 34 20.35 1.38 7.14
C HIS A 34 19.63 1.99 5.94
N TRP A 35 19.86 3.28 5.70
CA TRP A 35 19.33 3.97 4.53
C TRP A 35 20.23 3.74 3.31
N PRO A 36 19.68 3.18 2.22
CA PRO A 36 20.38 3.12 0.94
C PRO A 36 20.82 4.52 0.49
N ARG A 37 21.95 4.58 -0.22
CA ARG A 37 22.48 5.81 -0.80
C ARG A 37 22.75 5.58 -2.27
N PHE A 38 22.46 6.59 -3.06
CA PHE A 38 22.85 6.66 -4.46
C PHE A 38 23.91 7.75 -4.63
N SER A 39 24.95 7.47 -5.41
CA SER A 39 25.92 8.47 -5.84
C SER A 39 25.28 9.43 -6.87
N THR A 40 25.94 10.55 -7.13
CA THR A 40 25.50 11.49 -8.16
C THR A 40 25.44 10.82 -9.54
N GLU A 41 26.40 9.94 -9.83
CA GLU A 41 26.47 9.18 -11.08
C GLU A 41 25.33 8.16 -11.20
N GLU A 42 25.00 7.47 -10.10
CA GLU A 42 23.87 6.54 -10.06
C GLU A 42 22.53 7.28 -10.27
N ILE A 43 22.36 8.45 -9.65
CA ILE A 43 21.19 9.31 -9.87
C ILE A 43 21.11 9.79 -11.32
N ALA A 44 22.23 10.25 -11.88
CA ALA A 44 22.29 10.68 -13.28
C ALA A 44 21.96 9.54 -14.26
N ALA A 45 22.40 8.31 -13.97
CA ALA A 45 22.11 7.13 -14.78
C ALA A 45 20.62 6.72 -14.76
N MET A 46 19.85 7.20 -13.77
CA MET A 46 18.41 6.98 -13.70
C MET A 46 17.60 7.98 -14.54
N ALA A 47 18.23 9.04 -15.05
CA ALA A 47 17.56 10.03 -15.88
C ALA A 47 16.99 9.40 -17.17
N GLY A 48 15.71 9.69 -17.45
CA GLY A 48 15.03 9.21 -18.67
C GLY A 48 14.49 7.78 -18.58
N LEU A 49 14.67 7.07 -17.47
CA LEU A 49 14.06 5.76 -17.28
C LEU A 49 12.52 5.86 -17.22
N PRO A 50 11.79 4.88 -17.80
CA PRO A 50 10.35 4.73 -17.54
C PRO A 50 10.08 4.56 -16.05
N TYR A 51 8.93 5.05 -15.58
CA TYR A 51 8.59 5.08 -14.14
C TYR A 51 8.74 3.71 -13.45
N ALA A 52 8.28 2.62 -14.08
CA ALA A 52 8.41 1.28 -13.50
C ALA A 52 9.88 0.82 -13.33
N GLN A 53 10.76 1.18 -14.27
CA GLN A 53 12.19 0.87 -14.17
C GLN A 53 12.89 1.74 -13.12
N LEU A 54 12.53 3.03 -13.04
CA LEU A 54 12.98 3.92 -11.98
C LEU A 54 12.55 3.39 -10.61
N ALA A 55 11.28 3.02 -10.47
CA ALA A 55 10.70 2.47 -9.26
C ALA A 55 11.46 1.22 -8.82
N GLN A 56 11.69 0.26 -9.72
CA GLN A 56 12.47 -0.93 -9.42
C GLN A 56 13.88 -0.58 -8.92
N LYS A 57 14.60 0.33 -9.58
CA LYS A 57 15.95 0.73 -9.16
C LYS A 57 15.98 1.41 -7.79
N VAL A 58 15.05 2.32 -7.54
CA VAL A 58 14.95 3.06 -6.26
C VAL A 58 14.55 2.12 -5.12
N MET A 59 13.66 1.15 -5.39
CA MET A 59 13.14 0.25 -4.35
C MET A 59 14.01 -0.98 -4.12
N GLN A 60 14.81 -1.45 -5.09
CA GLN A 60 15.61 -2.67 -4.96
C GLN A 60 16.50 -2.71 -3.70
N PRO A 61 17.20 -1.63 -3.30
CA PRO A 61 18.03 -1.67 -2.09
C PRO A 61 17.24 -1.87 -0.80
N PHE A 62 15.98 -1.42 -0.76
CA PHE A 62 15.06 -1.64 0.36
C PHE A 62 14.52 -3.07 0.35
N VAL A 63 14.14 -3.58 -0.83
CA VAL A 63 13.65 -4.94 -1.00
C VAL A 63 14.75 -5.98 -0.71
N GLY A 64 16.00 -5.68 -1.07
CA GLY A 64 17.13 -6.60 -0.94
C GLY A 64 16.88 -7.91 -1.68
N ASP A 65 17.32 -9.03 -1.11
CA ASP A 65 17.20 -10.36 -1.72
C ASP A 65 15.79 -10.97 -1.62
N CYS A 66 14.82 -10.24 -1.07
CA CYS A 66 13.44 -10.70 -0.92
C CYS A 66 12.74 -10.91 -2.28
N LEU A 67 13.12 -10.11 -3.28
CA LEU A 67 12.70 -10.25 -4.68
C LEU A 67 13.92 -10.02 -5.58
N SER A 68 14.02 -10.81 -6.66
CA SER A 68 14.97 -10.51 -7.72
C SER A 68 14.62 -9.19 -8.40
N GLU A 69 15.61 -8.55 -9.00
CA GLU A 69 15.43 -7.32 -9.77
C GLU A 69 14.33 -7.45 -10.83
N GLN A 70 14.37 -8.55 -11.59
CA GLN A 70 13.36 -8.83 -12.61
C GLN A 70 11.98 -9.00 -12.00
N ARG A 71 11.84 -9.73 -10.88
CA ARG A 71 10.52 -9.92 -10.28
C ARG A 71 9.95 -8.60 -9.74
N LEU A 72 10.79 -7.77 -9.11
CA LEU A 72 10.37 -6.45 -8.66
C LEU A 72 9.96 -5.56 -9.85
N LEU A 73 10.68 -5.62 -10.96
CA LEU A 73 10.32 -4.92 -12.20
C LEU A 73 8.95 -5.35 -12.71
N ASP A 74 8.69 -6.66 -12.81
CA ASP A 74 7.40 -7.19 -13.28
C ASP A 74 6.23 -6.68 -12.43
N LEU A 75 6.41 -6.61 -11.09
CA LEU A 75 5.40 -6.08 -10.18
C LEU A 75 5.21 -4.56 -10.36
N CYS A 76 6.30 -3.81 -10.57
CA CYS A 76 6.21 -2.38 -10.86
C CYS A 76 5.48 -2.11 -12.18
N GLU A 77 5.80 -2.87 -13.24
CA GLU A 77 5.13 -2.74 -14.54
C GLU A 77 3.64 -3.08 -14.43
N ALA A 78 3.28 -4.13 -13.69
CA ALA A 78 1.89 -4.48 -13.42
C ALA A 78 1.15 -3.39 -12.62
N ALA A 79 1.77 -2.83 -11.57
CA ALA A 79 1.17 -1.79 -10.76
C ALA A 79 0.94 -0.49 -11.55
N TYR A 80 2.01 0.01 -12.16
CA TYR A 80 2.04 1.32 -12.78
C TYR A 80 1.47 1.33 -14.20
N GLY A 81 1.38 0.16 -14.86
CA GLY A 81 0.65 -0.01 -16.12
C GLY A 81 -0.86 0.23 -16.00
N ARG A 82 -1.41 0.24 -14.78
CA ARG A 82 -2.82 0.60 -14.52
C ARG A 82 -3.11 2.10 -14.54
N PHE A 83 -2.08 2.94 -14.62
CA PHE A 83 -2.25 4.38 -14.62
C PHE A 83 -2.61 4.87 -16.03
N ALA A 84 -3.55 5.80 -16.12
CA ALA A 84 -4.05 6.35 -17.38
C ALA A 84 -3.05 7.30 -18.08
N HIS A 85 -1.86 7.50 -17.50
CA HIS A 85 -0.81 8.36 -18.04
C HIS A 85 0.51 7.60 -18.17
N ARG A 86 1.17 7.68 -19.34
CA ARG A 86 2.42 6.93 -19.63
C ARG A 86 3.58 7.25 -18.69
N ALA A 87 3.65 8.49 -18.20
CA ALA A 87 4.63 8.91 -17.21
C ALA A 87 4.26 8.51 -15.77
N VAL A 88 3.07 7.94 -15.55
CA VAL A 88 2.48 7.59 -14.24
C VAL A 88 2.17 8.82 -13.39
N THR A 89 3.18 9.63 -13.10
CA THR A 89 3.11 10.87 -12.32
C THR A 89 3.73 12.05 -13.10
N PRO A 90 3.03 12.62 -14.10
CA PRO A 90 3.58 13.70 -14.90
C PRO A 90 3.75 15.00 -14.09
N LEU A 91 4.74 15.80 -14.51
CA LEU A 91 4.89 17.18 -14.07
C LEU A 91 4.19 18.12 -15.06
N VAL A 92 3.34 18.99 -14.54
CA VAL A 92 2.67 20.06 -15.29
C VAL A 92 3.21 21.40 -14.82
N GLN A 93 3.73 22.20 -15.74
CA GLN A 93 4.20 23.54 -15.43
C GLN A 93 3.01 24.49 -15.24
N LEU A 94 2.95 25.17 -14.11
CA LEU A 94 1.91 26.16 -13.80
C LEU A 94 2.38 27.58 -14.11
N ASP A 95 3.65 27.87 -13.84
CA ASP A 95 4.30 29.13 -14.21
C ASP A 95 5.83 28.95 -14.35
N GLN A 96 6.60 30.05 -14.30
CA GLN A 96 8.05 30.05 -14.48
C GLN A 96 8.81 29.22 -13.42
N GLN A 97 8.26 29.04 -12.23
CA GLN A 97 8.93 28.38 -11.10
C GLN A 97 8.08 27.30 -10.42
N HIS A 98 6.78 27.20 -10.73
CA HIS A 98 5.86 26.25 -10.14
C HIS A 98 5.53 25.10 -11.08
N TRP A 99 5.65 23.89 -10.54
CA TRP A 99 5.28 22.65 -11.19
C TRP A 99 4.34 21.87 -10.28
N LEU A 100 3.33 21.25 -10.87
CA LEU A 100 2.44 20.31 -10.22
C LEU A 100 2.85 18.89 -10.59
N LEU A 101 3.12 18.05 -9.58
CA LEU A 101 3.25 16.61 -9.76
C LEU A 101 1.85 15.97 -9.67
N GLU A 102 1.33 15.53 -10.80
CA GLU A 102 0.00 14.94 -10.85
C GLU A 102 0.06 13.48 -10.38
N LEU A 103 -0.43 13.21 -9.18
CA LEU A 103 -0.46 11.87 -8.57
C LEU A 103 -1.83 11.19 -8.68
N PHE A 104 -2.69 11.64 -9.57
CA PHE A 104 -4.11 11.23 -9.65
C PHE A 104 -4.46 10.49 -10.95
N HIS A 105 -3.48 9.97 -11.68
CA HIS A 105 -3.72 9.19 -12.90
C HIS A 105 -3.92 7.69 -12.64
N GLY A 106 -3.93 7.28 -11.37
CA GLY A 106 -4.22 5.91 -10.96
C GLY A 106 -5.72 5.58 -11.04
N PRO A 107 -6.08 4.30 -10.82
CA PRO A 107 -7.46 3.80 -11.00
C PRO A 107 -8.51 4.48 -10.11
N THR A 108 -8.10 5.09 -9.00
CA THR A 108 -9.02 5.74 -8.05
C THR A 108 -8.87 7.25 -8.02
N LEU A 109 -8.04 7.82 -8.90
CA LEU A 109 -7.83 9.25 -9.08
C LEU A 109 -7.21 9.92 -7.84
N ALA A 110 -6.41 9.19 -7.07
CA ALA A 110 -5.76 9.70 -5.87
C ALA A 110 -4.33 9.18 -5.72
N PHE A 111 -3.47 9.98 -5.10
CA PHE A 111 -2.05 9.65 -4.89
C PHE A 111 -1.78 8.34 -4.13
N LYS A 112 -2.79 7.82 -3.42
CA LYS A 112 -2.69 6.56 -2.70
C LYS A 112 -2.51 5.38 -3.66
N ASP A 113 -2.95 5.53 -4.91
CA ASP A 113 -2.76 4.52 -5.95
C ASP A 113 -1.28 4.21 -6.18
N VAL A 114 -0.39 5.22 -6.11
CA VAL A 114 1.06 5.04 -6.38
C VAL A 114 1.66 3.94 -5.49
N ALA A 115 1.21 3.88 -4.24
CA ALA A 115 1.70 2.92 -3.28
C ALA A 115 0.83 1.66 -3.17
N LEU A 116 -0.49 1.84 -3.15
CA LEU A 116 -1.41 0.73 -2.86
C LEU A 116 -1.49 -0.28 -3.99
N GLN A 117 -1.36 0.16 -5.25
CA GLN A 117 -1.36 -0.75 -6.40
C GLN A 117 -0.21 -1.76 -6.34
N LEU A 118 0.99 -1.28 -5.99
CA LEU A 118 2.14 -2.15 -5.76
C LEU A 118 1.98 -2.99 -4.48
N LEU A 119 1.47 -2.40 -3.40
CA LEU A 119 1.27 -3.12 -2.14
C LEU A 119 0.33 -4.34 -2.30
N GLY A 120 -0.76 -4.20 -3.06
CA GLY A 120 -1.67 -5.32 -3.33
C GLY A 120 -0.96 -6.49 -4.03
N LEU A 121 -0.10 -6.18 -5.01
CA LEU A 121 0.73 -7.18 -5.71
C LEU A 121 1.76 -7.84 -4.78
N LEU A 122 2.39 -7.05 -3.91
CA LEU A 122 3.35 -7.57 -2.92
C LEU A 122 2.67 -8.50 -1.91
N PHE A 123 1.46 -8.16 -1.45
CA PHE A 123 0.70 -9.06 -0.57
C PHE A 123 0.43 -10.40 -1.24
N GLU A 124 -0.10 -10.41 -2.46
CA GLU A 124 -0.39 -11.64 -3.18
C GLU A 124 0.87 -12.50 -3.41
N GLU A 125 1.97 -11.86 -3.84
CA GLU A 125 3.29 -12.51 -3.99
C GLU A 125 3.72 -13.20 -2.69
N PHE A 126 3.72 -12.48 -1.57
CA PHE A 126 4.23 -13.02 -0.30
C PHE A 126 3.27 -14.01 0.36
N LEU A 127 1.96 -13.80 0.27
CA LEU A 127 0.95 -14.73 0.80
C LEU A 127 0.97 -16.05 0.03
N SER A 128 1.20 -16.02 -1.28
CA SER A 128 1.29 -17.24 -2.09
C SER A 128 2.49 -18.13 -1.70
N ARG A 129 3.61 -17.53 -1.26
CA ARG A 129 4.81 -18.28 -0.84
C ARG A 129 4.61 -19.05 0.45
N ARG A 130 3.73 -18.57 1.34
CA ARG A 130 3.50 -19.13 2.68
C ARG A 130 2.20 -19.91 2.82
N ASP A 131 1.41 -20.04 1.75
CA ASP A 131 0.04 -20.58 1.79
C ASP A 131 -0.82 -19.90 2.87
N GLN A 132 -0.59 -18.60 3.10
CA GLN A 132 -1.28 -17.81 4.12
C GLN A 132 -2.45 -17.03 3.50
N HIS A 133 -3.38 -16.60 4.34
CA HIS A 133 -4.49 -15.74 3.98
C HIS A 133 -4.41 -14.45 4.81
N LEU A 134 -4.77 -13.30 4.24
CA LEU A 134 -4.81 -12.00 4.92
C LEU A 134 -6.23 -11.44 4.94
N THR A 135 -6.75 -11.15 6.13
CA THR A 135 -8.02 -10.44 6.31
C THR A 135 -7.74 -8.97 6.60
N ILE A 136 -7.90 -8.12 5.58
CA ILE A 136 -7.73 -6.68 5.69
C ILE A 136 -8.99 -6.08 6.32
N VAL A 137 -8.84 -5.40 7.47
CA VAL A 137 -9.94 -4.66 8.10
C VAL A 137 -9.56 -3.19 8.20
N GLY A 138 -10.32 -2.33 7.52
CA GLY A 138 -10.03 -0.91 7.38
C GLY A 138 -11.22 -0.01 7.66
N ALA A 139 -10.92 1.26 7.96
CA ALA A 139 -11.90 2.34 8.03
C ALA A 139 -11.48 3.45 7.06
N THR A 140 -12.45 4.04 6.36
CA THR A 140 -12.17 5.16 5.43
C THR A 140 -13.22 6.26 5.52
N SER A 141 -12.80 7.48 5.15
CA SER A 141 -13.69 8.60 4.81
C SER A 141 -13.94 8.72 3.29
N GLY A 142 -13.30 7.87 2.47
CA GLY A 142 -13.42 7.84 1.02
C GLY A 142 -12.17 7.26 0.36
N ASP A 143 -11.29 8.14 -0.14
CA ASP A 143 -10.17 7.82 -1.06
C ASP A 143 -9.30 6.61 -0.66
N THR A 144 -8.92 6.50 0.62
CA THR A 144 -8.06 5.39 1.07
C THR A 144 -8.74 4.04 0.88
N GLY A 145 -10.06 3.99 1.09
CA GLY A 145 -10.85 2.78 0.91
C GLY A 145 -10.94 2.41 -0.56
N SER A 146 -11.22 3.36 -1.45
CA SER A 146 -11.21 3.15 -2.90
C SER A 146 -9.89 2.52 -3.35
N ALA A 147 -8.76 3.16 -3.03
CA ALA A 147 -7.44 2.72 -3.48
C ALA A 147 -7.05 1.37 -2.86
N ALA A 148 -7.39 1.10 -1.60
CA ALA A 148 -7.13 -0.18 -0.95
C ALA A 148 -7.98 -1.32 -1.53
N ILE A 149 -9.26 -1.07 -1.78
CA ILE A 149 -10.18 -2.04 -2.41
C ILE A 149 -9.69 -2.36 -3.82
N ASP A 150 -9.45 -1.34 -4.64
CA ASP A 150 -9.01 -1.54 -6.02
C ASP A 150 -7.66 -2.27 -6.10
N ALA A 151 -6.79 -2.04 -5.12
CA ALA A 151 -5.50 -2.72 -5.04
C ALA A 151 -5.59 -4.22 -4.77
N VAL A 152 -6.62 -4.70 -4.06
CA VAL A 152 -6.72 -6.12 -3.63
C VAL A 152 -7.95 -6.86 -4.18
N ALA A 153 -8.83 -6.16 -4.90
CA ALA A 153 -10.01 -6.76 -5.51
C ALA A 153 -9.61 -7.92 -6.44
N GLY A 154 -10.19 -9.10 -6.20
CA GLY A 154 -9.96 -10.31 -6.99
C GLY A 154 -8.60 -10.97 -6.77
N ARG A 155 -7.77 -10.49 -5.83
CA ARG A 155 -6.51 -11.13 -5.48
C ARG A 155 -6.73 -12.35 -4.60
N ASP A 156 -5.95 -13.37 -4.87
CA ASP A 156 -6.02 -14.60 -4.10
C ASP A 156 -5.55 -14.36 -2.66
N ARG A 157 -6.15 -15.09 -1.72
CA ARG A 157 -5.74 -15.14 -0.31
C ARG A 157 -5.87 -13.82 0.45
N ILE A 158 -6.64 -12.88 -0.08
CA ILE A 158 -6.90 -11.60 0.58
C ILE A 158 -8.39 -11.37 0.61
N ASP A 159 -8.95 -11.14 1.79
CA ASP A 159 -10.30 -10.58 1.97
C ASP A 159 -10.18 -9.16 2.51
N ILE A 160 -10.99 -8.22 2.00
CA ILE A 160 -11.00 -6.83 2.49
C ILE A 160 -12.38 -6.42 3.01
N PHE A 161 -12.41 -5.97 4.26
CA PHE A 161 -13.57 -5.43 4.95
C PHE A 161 -13.34 -3.94 5.20
N MET A 162 -14.06 -3.09 4.47
CA MET A 162 -13.88 -1.64 4.51
C MET A 162 -15.09 -0.95 5.14
N LEU A 163 -14.93 -0.47 6.36
CA LEU A 163 -15.93 0.29 7.10
C LEU A 163 -15.92 1.75 6.64
N HIS A 164 -17.09 2.30 6.35
CA HIS A 164 -17.24 3.71 6.01
C HIS A 164 -18.57 4.27 6.56
N PRO A 165 -18.62 5.56 6.94
CA PRO A 165 -19.83 6.14 7.51
C PRO A 165 -20.93 6.32 6.45
N HIS A 166 -22.11 5.75 6.71
CA HIS A 166 -23.27 5.83 5.82
C HIS A 166 -23.67 7.28 5.57
N GLY A 167 -23.81 7.66 4.29
CA GLY A 167 -24.21 9.01 3.88
C GLY A 167 -23.17 10.11 4.13
N ARG A 168 -21.93 9.77 4.55
CA ARG A 168 -20.87 10.75 4.85
C ARG A 168 -19.61 10.61 3.99
N VAL A 169 -19.67 9.80 2.94
CA VAL A 169 -18.64 9.66 1.90
C VAL A 169 -19.16 10.31 0.62
N SER A 170 -18.31 10.98 -0.15
CA SER A 170 -18.74 11.56 -1.43
C SER A 170 -19.25 10.47 -2.38
N ASP A 171 -20.19 10.81 -3.26
CA ASP A 171 -20.79 9.82 -4.16
C ASP A 171 -19.77 9.14 -5.08
N VAL A 172 -18.74 9.86 -5.53
CA VAL A 172 -17.68 9.31 -6.38
C VAL A 172 -16.88 8.25 -5.61
N GLN A 173 -16.37 8.60 -4.42
CA GLN A 173 -15.60 7.67 -3.59
C GLN A 173 -16.46 6.48 -3.14
N ARG A 174 -17.71 6.72 -2.73
CA ARG A 174 -18.63 5.65 -2.36
C ARG A 174 -18.83 4.68 -3.51
N ARG A 175 -19.08 5.18 -4.74
CA ARG A 175 -19.25 4.32 -5.92
C ARG A 175 -17.98 3.53 -6.23
N GLN A 176 -16.80 4.18 -6.25
CA GLN A 176 -15.53 3.49 -6.44
C GLN A 176 -15.37 2.29 -5.49
N MET A 177 -15.79 2.43 -4.24
CA MET A 177 -15.77 1.33 -3.28
C MET A 177 -16.88 0.31 -3.53
N THR A 178 -18.15 0.73 -3.58
CA THR A 178 -19.32 -0.16 -3.50
C THR A 178 -19.72 -0.80 -4.83
N THR A 179 -19.15 -0.37 -5.97
CA THR A 179 -19.39 -1.02 -7.27
C THR A 179 -18.33 -2.03 -7.65
N MET A 180 -17.32 -2.24 -6.80
CA MET A 180 -16.37 -3.36 -6.95
C MET A 180 -17.04 -4.65 -6.48
N LEU A 181 -17.37 -5.51 -7.44
CA LEU A 181 -18.13 -6.76 -7.21
C LEU A 181 -17.22 -7.99 -7.03
N ALA A 182 -15.92 -7.79 -6.82
CA ALA A 182 -15.01 -8.89 -6.55
C ALA A 182 -15.44 -9.62 -5.26
N PRO A 183 -15.44 -10.97 -5.24
CA PRO A 183 -16.04 -11.75 -4.16
C PRO A 183 -15.35 -11.56 -2.80
N ASN A 184 -14.08 -11.14 -2.82
CA ASN A 184 -13.26 -10.88 -1.64
C ASN A 184 -13.37 -9.44 -1.10
N VAL A 185 -14.26 -8.63 -1.68
CA VAL A 185 -14.47 -7.22 -1.28
C VAL A 185 -15.77 -7.07 -0.51
N HIS A 186 -15.66 -6.55 0.71
CA HIS A 186 -16.78 -6.36 1.62
C HIS A 186 -16.84 -4.90 2.09
N ASN A 187 -17.76 -4.14 1.50
CA ASN A 187 -18.03 -2.77 1.92
C ASN A 187 -19.09 -2.72 3.02
N ILE A 188 -18.77 -2.09 4.15
CA ILE A 188 -19.65 -2.02 5.32
C ILE A 188 -19.97 -0.55 5.60
N ALA A 189 -21.15 -0.12 5.17
CA ALA A 189 -21.68 1.18 5.55
C ALA A 189 -22.18 1.12 7.01
N ILE A 190 -21.60 1.96 7.88
CA ILE A 190 -21.99 2.01 9.30
C ILE A 190 -22.85 3.23 9.59
N GLU A 191 -23.82 3.09 10.48
CA GLU A 191 -24.55 4.22 11.06
C GLU A 191 -23.68 4.87 12.13
N GLY A 192 -22.93 5.92 11.75
CA GLY A 192 -21.98 6.58 12.63
C GLY A 192 -21.04 7.54 11.91
N THR A 193 -19.95 7.87 12.57
CA THR A 193 -18.87 8.73 12.08
C THR A 193 -17.68 7.92 11.57
N PHE A 194 -16.71 8.60 10.96
CA PHE A 194 -15.42 7.97 10.62
C PHE A 194 -14.66 7.52 11.89
N ASP A 195 -14.76 8.29 12.98
CA ASP A 195 -14.11 7.94 14.25
C ASP A 195 -14.71 6.65 14.84
N ASP A 196 -16.02 6.45 14.70
CA ASP A 196 -16.68 5.20 15.09
C ASP A 196 -16.15 4.01 14.28
N ALA A 197 -15.99 4.17 12.96
CA ALA A 197 -15.39 3.15 12.11
C ALA A 197 -13.95 2.83 12.56
N GLN A 198 -13.13 3.85 12.84
CA GLN A 198 -11.77 3.64 13.35
C GLN A 198 -11.76 2.93 14.71
N ALA A 199 -12.67 3.28 15.61
CA ALA A 199 -12.81 2.63 16.91
C ALA A 199 -13.20 1.16 16.76
N MET A 200 -14.12 0.83 15.85
CA MET A 200 -14.51 -0.56 15.55
C MET A 200 -13.32 -1.36 15.01
N VAL A 201 -12.56 -0.81 14.06
CA VAL A 201 -11.35 -1.45 13.53
C VAL A 201 -10.36 -1.71 14.66
N LYS A 202 -10.04 -0.69 15.49
CA LYS A 202 -9.13 -0.87 16.65
C LYS A 202 -9.61 -1.97 17.61
N ARG A 203 -10.92 -2.09 17.83
CA ARG A 203 -11.48 -3.16 18.67
C ARG A 203 -11.23 -4.54 18.05
N VAL A 204 -11.40 -4.70 16.75
CA VAL A 204 -11.12 -5.96 16.03
C VAL A 204 -9.64 -6.35 16.17
N PHE A 205 -8.71 -5.39 16.02
CA PHE A 205 -7.27 -5.65 16.20
C PHE A 205 -6.88 -6.04 17.62
N ASN A 206 -7.63 -5.59 18.62
CA ASN A 206 -7.36 -5.87 20.03
C ASN A 206 -8.17 -7.05 20.59
N ASP A 207 -8.99 -7.73 19.77
CA ASP A 207 -9.81 -8.85 20.17
C ASP A 207 -9.08 -10.18 19.94
N PRO A 208 -8.66 -10.91 20.98
CA PRO A 208 -7.96 -12.18 20.85
C PRO A 208 -8.78 -13.27 20.14
N GLN A 209 -10.12 -13.22 20.23
CA GLN A 209 -10.96 -14.20 19.54
C GLN A 209 -10.94 -14.00 18.03
N MET A 210 -10.80 -12.74 17.59
CA MET A 210 -10.67 -12.39 16.19
C MET A 210 -9.28 -12.69 15.67
N THR A 211 -8.24 -12.21 16.36
CA THR A 211 -6.84 -12.34 15.91
C THR A 211 -6.27 -13.75 16.05
N SER A 212 -6.85 -14.61 16.88
CA SER A 212 -6.47 -16.04 16.94
C SER A 212 -7.09 -16.87 15.82
N ARG A 213 -8.21 -16.42 15.23
CA ARG A 213 -8.94 -17.13 14.17
C ARG A 213 -8.60 -16.63 12.77
N PHE A 214 -8.40 -15.32 12.64
CA PHE A 214 -8.12 -14.66 11.36
C PHE A 214 -6.76 -13.98 11.42
N ALA A 215 -6.01 -14.07 10.33
CA ALA A 215 -4.81 -13.27 10.14
C ALA A 215 -5.21 -11.85 9.76
N ILE A 216 -5.49 -11.03 10.77
CA ILE A 216 -6.00 -9.68 10.59
C ILE A 216 -4.85 -8.71 10.31
N GLY A 217 -4.92 -8.03 9.16
CA GLY A 217 -3.99 -6.98 8.78
C GLY A 217 -4.71 -5.68 8.43
N ALA A 218 -3.95 -4.60 8.30
CA ALA A 218 -4.47 -3.30 7.90
C ALA A 218 -3.70 -2.78 6.69
N VAL A 219 -4.43 -2.20 5.73
CA VAL A 219 -3.85 -1.33 4.69
C VAL A 219 -3.81 0.10 5.25
N ASN A 220 -2.91 0.30 6.21
CA ASN A 220 -2.78 1.57 6.92
C ASN A 220 -1.64 2.43 6.33
N SER A 221 -1.55 3.68 6.77
CA SER A 221 -0.50 4.62 6.35
C SER A 221 0.87 4.34 6.93
N ILE A 222 0.99 3.32 7.78
CA ILE A 222 2.22 3.03 8.51
C ILE A 222 2.96 1.80 7.95
N ASN A 223 2.37 1.07 7.00
CA ASN A 223 3.04 -0.04 6.34
C ASN A 223 4.28 0.46 5.58
N TRP A 224 5.42 -0.18 5.82
CA TRP A 224 6.70 0.24 5.24
C TRP A 224 6.69 0.22 3.70
N ALA A 225 6.15 -0.83 3.07
CA ALA A 225 6.13 -0.95 1.62
C ALA A 225 5.32 0.18 0.96
N ARG A 226 4.28 0.68 1.66
CA ARG A 226 3.53 1.85 1.21
C ARG A 226 4.40 3.11 1.20
N LEU A 227 5.19 3.35 2.26
CA LEU A 227 6.07 4.51 2.34
C LEU A 227 7.19 4.43 1.30
N MET A 228 7.80 3.26 1.16
CA MET A 228 8.86 2.99 0.18
C MET A 228 8.42 3.32 -1.24
N ALA A 229 7.23 2.89 -1.65
CA ALA A 229 6.73 3.17 -3.00
C ALA A 229 6.51 4.66 -3.29
N GLN A 230 6.37 5.50 -2.25
CA GLN A 230 6.21 6.96 -2.40
C GLN A 230 7.54 7.72 -2.45
N VAL A 231 8.67 7.02 -2.30
CA VAL A 231 10.02 7.62 -2.47
C VAL A 231 10.32 7.88 -3.96
N VAL A 232 9.68 7.13 -4.86
CA VAL A 232 9.81 7.20 -6.32
C VAL A 232 9.08 8.41 -6.89
#